data_AF-A0A3M8FWU0-F1
#
_entry.id   AF-A0A3M8FWU0-F1
#
_cell.length_a   1.000
_cell.length_b   1.000
_cell.length_c   1.000
_cell.angle_alpha   90.00
_cell.angle_beta   90.00
_cell.angle_gamma   90.00
#
_symmetry.space_group_name_H-M   'P 1'
#
loop_
_entity.id
_entity.type
_entity.pdbx_description
1 polymer ?
#
loop_
_entity_poly.entity_id
_entity_poly.type
_entity_poly.pdbx_seq_one_letter_code
_entity_poly.pdbx_strand_id
1 'polypeptide(L)'
;MSAEEAPSKGVGAVCVLLCSGEAPGELIASMRTRGVSPVVCRSAFAAMAEICTVGTIGNVPKGGAILLIAEPSTVRGKKALLLSCKKYAPWLRLWVYQHDASIQLRPLDVSQLGIEDDEEEQPSNAIPMHRPMPRMGSLHNRPIIKNAPPALRLSGEGEVVNQNPPETGDEPEEGQPMSGRLLTDEELSMLLSDELDHDD
;
A
#
# COMPACT_ATOMS: atom_id res chain seq x y z
N MET A 1 -15.74 26.08 -39.63
CA MET A 1 -15.57 26.04 -38.17
C MET A 1 -15.86 24.61 -37.76
N SER A 2 -14.84 23.76 -37.76
CA SER A 2 -14.96 22.36 -37.40
C SER A 2 -15.04 22.28 -35.88
N ALA A 3 -16.14 21.75 -35.35
CA ALA A 3 -16.24 21.40 -33.95
C ALA A 3 -15.27 20.23 -33.72
N GLU A 4 -14.16 20.53 -33.04
CA GLU A 4 -13.24 19.54 -32.50
C GLU A 4 -13.99 18.87 -31.35
N GLU A 5 -14.67 17.77 -31.68
CA GLU A 5 -15.40 16.93 -30.75
C GLU A 5 -14.37 16.36 -29.76
N ALA A 6 -14.42 16.85 -28.51
CA ALA A 6 -13.55 16.38 -27.45
C ALA A 6 -13.75 14.86 -27.30
N PRO A 7 -12.67 14.04 -27.26
CA PRO A 7 -12.83 12.62 -27.07
C PRO A 7 -13.52 12.42 -25.73
N SER A 8 -14.72 11.84 -25.77
CA SER A 8 -15.43 11.37 -24.60
C SER A 8 -14.41 10.58 -23.76
N LYS A 9 -14.14 11.03 -22.54
CA LYS A 9 -13.30 10.30 -21.57
C LYS A 9 -14.03 9.01 -21.21
N GLY A 10 -13.99 8.04 -22.10
CA GLY A 10 -14.20 6.65 -21.76
C GLY A 10 -13.22 6.33 -20.64
N VAL A 11 -13.72 5.77 -19.56
CA VAL A 11 -12.89 5.32 -18.44
C VAL A 11 -11.95 4.25 -18.99
N GLY A 12 -10.76 4.69 -19.42
CA GLY A 12 -9.73 3.83 -19.97
C GLY A 12 -9.20 2.90 -18.90
N ALA A 13 -8.80 1.69 -19.30
CA ALA A 13 -8.10 0.79 -18.40
C ALA A 13 -6.82 1.48 -17.87
N VAL A 14 -6.58 1.38 -16.58
CA VAL A 14 -5.37 1.93 -15.94
C VAL A 14 -4.32 0.83 -15.91
N CYS A 15 -3.10 1.15 -16.35
CA CYS A 15 -2.00 0.21 -16.30
C CYS A 15 -0.84 0.80 -15.50
N VAL A 16 -0.42 0.09 -14.46
CA VAL A 16 0.81 0.40 -13.73
C VAL A 16 1.95 -0.33 -14.41
N LEU A 17 2.89 0.41 -14.99
CA LEU A 17 4.05 -0.11 -15.70
C LEU A 17 5.27 -0.03 -14.79
N LEU A 18 5.77 -1.18 -14.34
CA LEU A 18 7.00 -1.28 -13.57
C LEU A 18 8.19 -1.56 -14.49
N CYS A 19 9.18 -0.67 -14.49
CA CYS A 19 10.42 -0.82 -15.26
C CYS A 19 11.63 -0.30 -14.47
N SER A 20 12.78 -0.97 -14.59
CA SER A 20 14.03 -0.55 -13.91
C SER A 20 14.70 0.64 -14.61
N GLY A 21 14.56 0.74 -15.93
CA GLY A 21 15.17 1.76 -16.77
C GLY A 21 14.17 2.65 -17.52
N GLU A 22 14.53 3.00 -18.75
CA GLU A 22 13.63 3.72 -19.65
C GLU A 22 12.46 2.83 -20.07
N ALA A 23 11.24 3.37 -20.00
CA ALA A 23 10.06 2.63 -20.39
C ALA A 23 10.02 2.47 -21.91
N PRO A 24 9.70 1.27 -22.45
CA PRO A 24 9.68 1.06 -23.89
C PRO A 24 8.69 1.99 -24.58
N GLY A 25 9.19 2.92 -25.40
CA GLY A 25 8.36 3.97 -26.03
C GLY A 25 7.26 3.40 -26.93
N GLU A 26 7.55 2.33 -27.66
CA GLU A 26 6.60 1.62 -28.51
C GLU A 26 5.45 1.00 -27.71
N LEU A 27 5.76 0.45 -26.52
CA LEU A 27 4.76 -0.12 -25.61
C LEU A 27 3.82 0.98 -25.09
N ILE A 28 4.38 2.10 -24.64
CA ILE A 28 3.59 3.25 -24.17
C ILE A 28 2.69 3.78 -25.29
N ALA A 29 3.22 3.94 -26.50
CA ALA A 29 2.46 4.40 -27.64
C ALA A 29 1.30 3.45 -27.96
N SER A 30 1.56 2.14 -28.01
CA SER A 30 0.55 1.09 -28.26
C SER A 30 -0.53 1.04 -27.17
N MET A 31 -0.18 1.31 -25.92
CA MET A 31 -1.16 1.41 -24.83
C MET A 31 -2.08 2.62 -25.00
N ARG A 32 -1.51 3.79 -25.30
CA ARG A 32 -2.28 5.03 -25.48
C ARG A 32 -3.23 4.94 -26.67
N THR A 33 -2.81 4.36 -27.79
CA THR A 33 -3.68 4.16 -28.97
C THR A 33 -4.86 3.24 -28.67
N ARG A 34 -4.73 2.34 -27.69
CA ARG A 34 -5.78 1.43 -27.21
C ARG A 34 -6.60 2.01 -26.05
N GLY A 35 -6.40 3.28 -25.68
CA GLY A 35 -7.10 3.92 -24.58
C GLY A 35 -6.67 3.43 -23.19
N VAL A 36 -5.50 2.81 -23.07
CA VAL A 36 -4.89 2.41 -21.80
C VAL A 36 -3.96 3.52 -21.34
N SER A 37 -4.13 4.00 -20.12
CA SER A 37 -3.26 5.05 -19.54
C SER A 37 -2.15 4.40 -18.70
N PRO A 38 -0.89 4.36 -19.18
CA PRO A 38 0.22 3.85 -18.38
C PRO A 38 0.67 4.84 -17.31
N VAL A 39 0.82 4.37 -16.08
CA VAL A 39 1.52 5.03 -14.98
C VAL A 39 2.87 4.33 -14.82
N VAL A 40 3.95 5.04 -15.12
CA VAL A 40 5.31 4.47 -15.12
C VAL A 40 5.92 4.55 -13.74
N CYS A 41 6.31 3.41 -13.19
CA CYS A 41 6.91 3.26 -11.87
C CYS A 41 8.31 2.66 -12.00
N ARG A 42 9.26 3.19 -11.21
CA ARG A 42 10.67 2.73 -11.20
C ARG A 42 11.03 1.81 -10.04
N SER A 43 10.09 1.57 -9.13
CA SER A 43 10.30 0.70 -7.98
C SER A 43 9.02 -0.07 -7.65
N ALA A 44 9.21 -1.26 -7.07
CA ALA A 44 8.11 -2.08 -6.58
C ALA A 44 7.22 -1.33 -5.57
N PHE A 45 7.84 -0.52 -4.70
CA PHE A 45 7.11 0.32 -3.74
C PHE A 45 6.21 1.34 -4.43
N ALA A 46 6.72 2.10 -5.40
CA ALA A 46 5.93 3.08 -6.13
C ALA A 46 4.79 2.41 -6.91
N ALA A 47 5.06 1.24 -7.53
CA ALA A 47 4.03 0.47 -8.22
C ALA A 47 2.92 0.04 -7.26
N MET A 48 3.25 -0.45 -6.06
CA MET A 48 2.24 -0.82 -5.07
C MET A 48 1.41 0.38 -4.59
N ALA A 49 2.06 1.53 -4.37
CA ALA A 49 1.35 2.75 -4.00
C ALA A 49 0.32 3.16 -5.06
N GLU A 50 0.68 3.10 -6.34
CA GLU A 50 -0.24 3.40 -7.44
C GLU A 50 -1.34 2.34 -7.60
N ILE A 51 -1.06 1.08 -7.34
CA ILE A 51 -2.10 0.04 -7.32
C ILE A 51 -3.15 0.34 -6.22
N CYS A 52 -2.69 0.79 -5.04
CA CYS A 52 -3.58 1.20 -3.96
C CYS A 52 -4.42 2.44 -4.30
N THR A 53 -3.86 3.44 -5.00
CA THR A 53 -4.64 4.61 -5.46
C THR A 53 -5.70 4.19 -6.47
N VAL A 54 -5.35 3.32 -7.43
CA VAL A 54 -6.29 2.77 -8.41
C VAL A 54 -7.42 1.98 -7.75
N GLY A 55 -7.13 1.20 -6.71
CA GLY A 55 -8.14 0.43 -5.98
C GLY A 55 -9.10 1.26 -5.13
N THR A 56 -8.68 2.45 -4.69
CA THR A 56 -9.48 3.35 -3.84
C THR A 56 -10.33 4.32 -4.66
N ILE A 57 -9.86 4.70 -5.85
CA ILE A 57 -10.62 5.53 -6.79
C ILE A 57 -11.65 4.61 -7.47
N GLY A 58 -12.86 4.54 -6.90
CA GLY A 58 -13.98 3.69 -7.31
C GLY A 58 -14.52 3.88 -8.74
N ASN A 59 -13.76 4.52 -9.63
CA ASN A 59 -14.06 4.68 -11.04
C ASN A 59 -13.46 3.59 -11.93
N VAL A 60 -12.52 2.76 -11.45
CA VAL A 60 -11.99 1.67 -12.30
C VAL A 60 -12.90 0.45 -12.18
N PRO A 61 -13.51 -0.03 -13.28
CA PRO A 61 -14.31 -1.25 -13.24
C PRO A 61 -13.46 -2.40 -12.71
N LYS A 62 -14.03 -3.25 -11.84
CA LYS A 62 -13.34 -4.44 -11.31
C LYS A 62 -12.76 -5.25 -12.47
N GLY A 63 -11.43 -5.41 -12.50
CA GLY A 63 -10.71 -6.10 -13.58
C GLY A 63 -10.21 -5.22 -14.73
N GLY A 64 -10.41 -3.89 -14.66
CA GLY A 64 -9.92 -2.91 -15.62
C GLY A 64 -8.51 -2.38 -15.34
N ALA A 65 -7.87 -2.84 -14.27
CA ALA A 65 -6.52 -2.42 -13.92
C ALA A 65 -5.50 -3.55 -14.08
N ILE A 66 -4.34 -3.17 -14.60
CA ILE A 66 -3.28 -4.07 -15.02
C ILE A 66 -1.97 -3.64 -14.36
N LEU A 67 -1.21 -4.58 -13.80
CA LEU A 67 0.20 -4.38 -13.51
C LEU A 67 1.02 -5.06 -14.61
N LEU A 68 1.83 -4.27 -15.30
CA LEU A 68 2.73 -4.72 -16.34
C LEU A 68 4.18 -4.56 -15.87
N ILE A 69 4.92 -5.66 -15.85
CA ILE A 69 6.35 -5.64 -15.51
C ILE A 69 7.16 -5.73 -16.80
N ALA A 70 7.90 -4.67 -17.13
CA ALA A 70 8.83 -4.68 -18.25
C ALA A 70 10.18 -5.21 -17.79
N GLU A 71 10.72 -6.17 -18.55
CA GLU A 71 12.01 -6.82 -18.30
C GLU A 71 12.16 -7.31 -16.85
N PRO A 72 11.41 -8.34 -16.44
CA PRO A 72 11.35 -8.77 -15.04
C PRO A 72 12.71 -9.18 -14.47
N SER A 73 13.64 -9.64 -15.30
CA SER A 73 15.02 -9.95 -14.89
C SER A 73 15.76 -8.74 -14.30
N THR A 74 15.40 -7.52 -14.72
CA THR A 74 16.06 -6.27 -14.30
C THR A 74 15.39 -5.58 -13.10
N VAL A 75 14.17 -5.99 -12.78
CA VAL A 75 13.34 -5.36 -11.74
C VAL A 75 13.58 -6.04 -10.40
N ARG A 76 13.98 -5.25 -9.41
CA ARG A 76 14.16 -5.69 -8.01
C ARG A 76 12.84 -5.68 -7.24
N GLY A 77 12.69 -6.61 -6.29
CA GLY A 77 11.54 -6.68 -5.39
C GLY A 77 10.22 -7.06 -6.09
N LYS A 78 10.29 -7.60 -7.31
CA LYS A 78 9.10 -8.01 -8.08
C LYS A 78 8.35 -9.13 -7.38
N LYS A 79 9.03 -10.09 -6.74
CA LYS A 79 8.38 -11.20 -6.02
C LYS A 79 7.56 -10.68 -4.85
N ALA A 80 8.15 -9.82 -4.02
CA ALA A 80 7.45 -9.18 -2.90
C ALA A 80 6.25 -8.36 -3.36
N LEU A 81 6.38 -7.60 -4.46
CA LEU A 81 5.28 -6.86 -5.08
C LEU A 81 4.15 -7.81 -5.51
N LEU A 82 4.46 -8.90 -6.19
CA LEU A 82 3.46 -9.80 -6.76
C LEU A 82 2.73 -10.60 -5.68
N LEU A 83 3.43 -11.02 -4.63
CA LEU A 83 2.81 -11.57 -3.42
C LEU A 83 1.87 -10.56 -2.74
N SER A 84 2.30 -9.30 -2.65
CA SER A 84 1.47 -8.22 -2.10
C SER A 84 0.25 -7.95 -2.96
N CYS A 85 0.39 -7.93 -4.29
CA CYS A 85 -0.74 -7.78 -5.22
C CYS A 85 -1.72 -8.94 -5.08
N LYS A 86 -1.25 -10.18 -4.99
CA LYS A 86 -2.12 -11.35 -4.78
C LYS A 86 -2.93 -11.24 -3.49
N LYS A 87 -2.33 -10.69 -2.43
CA LYS A 87 -2.97 -10.55 -1.11
C LYS A 87 -3.92 -9.36 -1.02
N TYR A 88 -3.54 -8.20 -1.55
CA TYR A 88 -4.22 -6.93 -1.32
C TYR A 88 -4.97 -6.38 -2.55
N ALA A 89 -4.63 -6.85 -3.75
CA ALA A 89 -5.26 -6.45 -5.01
C ALA A 89 -5.55 -7.66 -5.92
N PRO A 90 -6.35 -8.66 -5.47
CA PRO A 90 -6.62 -9.86 -6.25
C PRO A 90 -7.40 -9.61 -7.55
N TRP A 91 -8.00 -8.42 -7.69
CA TRP A 91 -8.69 -7.97 -8.89
C TRP A 91 -7.73 -7.49 -10.01
N LEU A 92 -6.44 -7.33 -9.71
CA LEU A 92 -5.43 -6.82 -10.63
C LEU A 92 -4.99 -7.91 -11.61
N ARG A 93 -4.93 -7.58 -12.91
CA ARG A 93 -4.37 -8.49 -13.91
C ARG A 93 -2.86 -8.28 -14.00
N LEU A 94 -2.10 -9.37 -13.96
CA LEU A 94 -0.64 -9.35 -13.97
C LEU A 94 -0.12 -9.75 -15.36
N TRP A 95 0.77 -8.94 -15.92
CA TRP A 95 1.37 -9.15 -17.23
C TRP A 95 2.87 -8.87 -17.21
N VAL A 96 3.60 -9.50 -18.11
CA VAL A 96 5.02 -9.26 -18.37
C VAL A 96 5.23 -8.82 -19.79
N TYR A 97 6.09 -7.83 -19.97
CA TYR A 97 6.69 -7.47 -21.24
C TYR A 97 8.18 -7.84 -21.26
N GLN A 98 8.62 -8.58 -22.28
CA GLN A 98 10.02 -8.91 -22.55
C GLN A 98 10.30 -8.67 -24.04
N HIS A 99 11.26 -7.81 -24.36
CA HIS A 99 11.58 -7.45 -25.73
C HIS A 99 12.14 -8.62 -26.53
N ASP A 100 13.02 -9.40 -25.90
CA ASP A 100 13.75 -10.52 -26.52
C ASP A 100 12.96 -11.84 -26.54
N ALA A 101 11.74 -11.86 -25.98
CA ALA A 101 10.91 -13.06 -25.95
C ALA A 101 10.15 -13.26 -27.27
N SER A 102 9.94 -14.53 -27.66
CA SER A 102 9.12 -14.89 -28.83
C SER A 102 7.68 -14.37 -28.74
N ILE A 103 7.14 -14.33 -27.52
CA ILE A 103 5.89 -13.66 -27.19
C ILE A 103 6.24 -12.55 -26.20
N GLN A 104 6.25 -11.31 -26.70
CA GLN A 104 6.72 -10.16 -25.93
C GLN A 104 5.81 -9.83 -24.76
N LEU A 105 4.49 -9.97 -24.92
CA LEU A 105 3.50 -9.63 -23.91
C LEU A 105 2.74 -10.89 -23.48
N ARG A 106 2.85 -11.27 -22.20
CA ARG A 106 2.22 -12.49 -21.67
C ARG A 106 1.60 -12.30 -20.29
N PRO A 107 0.53 -13.05 -19.95
CA PRO A 107 0.03 -13.07 -18.59
C PRO A 107 1.09 -13.63 -17.64
N LEU A 108 1.20 -13.02 -16.46
CA LEU A 108 2.15 -13.42 -15.43
C LEU A 108 1.46 -14.28 -14.40
N ASP A 109 1.94 -15.52 -14.25
CA ASP A 109 1.62 -16.35 -13.10
C ASP A 109 2.70 -16.14 -12.02
N VAL A 110 2.24 -15.92 -10.79
CA VAL A 110 3.12 -15.75 -9.61
C VAL A 110 4.01 -16.98 -9.40
N SER A 111 3.54 -18.16 -9.83
CA SER A 111 4.29 -19.42 -9.75
C SER A 111 5.50 -19.48 -10.69
N GLN A 112 5.56 -18.61 -11.71
CA GLN A 112 6.65 -18.58 -12.70
C GLN A 112 7.82 -17.67 -12.31
N LEU A 113 7.70 -16.94 -11.20
CA LEU A 113 8.79 -16.11 -10.72
C LEU A 113 9.78 -17.03 -10.01
N GLY A 114 10.98 -17.12 -10.59
CA GLY A 114 12.10 -17.78 -9.94
C GLY A 114 12.32 -17.25 -8.52
N ILE A 115 12.99 -18.05 -7.71
CA ILE A 115 13.46 -17.64 -6.40
C ILE A 115 14.40 -16.45 -6.65
N GLU A 116 13.94 -15.23 -6.36
CA GLU A 116 14.88 -14.13 -6.15
C GLU A 116 15.66 -14.55 -4.90
N ASP A 117 16.96 -14.82 -5.07
CA ASP A 117 17.87 -14.86 -3.94
C ASP A 117 17.78 -13.46 -3.33
N ASP A 118 17.04 -13.36 -2.23
CA ASP A 118 17.10 -12.22 -1.33
C ASP A 118 18.56 -12.21 -0.83
N GLU A 119 19.45 -11.60 -1.61
CA GLU A 119 20.70 -11.10 -1.07
C GLU A 119 20.27 -10.06 -0.04
N GLU A 120 20.10 -10.54 1.20
CA GLU A 120 19.92 -9.71 2.37
C GLU A 120 20.99 -8.62 2.29
N GLU A 121 20.58 -7.40 1.93
CA GLU A 121 21.36 -6.21 2.21
C GLU A 121 21.52 -6.19 3.73
N GLN A 122 22.59 -6.84 4.18
CA GLN A 122 23.03 -6.87 5.55
C GLN A 122 23.09 -5.40 5.96
N PRO A 123 22.26 -4.93 6.90
CA PRO A 123 22.32 -3.54 7.32
C PRO A 123 23.71 -3.34 7.91
N SER A 124 24.55 -2.62 7.17
CA SER A 124 25.90 -2.18 7.57
C SER A 124 25.76 -1.18 8.73
N ASN A 125 25.30 -1.67 9.88
CA ASN A 125 25.28 -0.99 11.16
C ASN A 125 26.33 -1.63 12.08
N ALA A 126 27.56 -1.73 11.59
CA ALA A 126 28.72 -1.88 12.46
C ALA A 126 29.29 -0.48 12.73
N ILE A 127 28.62 0.29 13.60
CA ILE A 127 29.31 1.38 14.31
C ILE A 127 30.14 0.67 15.39
N PRO A 128 31.49 0.73 15.37
CA PRO A 128 32.30 0.18 16.44
C PRO A 128 32.07 1.04 17.69
N MET A 129 31.32 0.54 18.67
CA MET A 129 31.31 1.12 20.02
C MET A 129 32.67 0.86 20.70
N HIS A 130 33.69 1.62 20.31
CA HIS A 130 34.82 1.85 21.18
C HIS A 130 34.39 2.82 22.28
N ARG A 131 34.21 2.30 23.49
CA ARG A 131 34.21 3.09 24.73
C ARG A 131 35.52 3.89 24.83
N PRO A 132 35.43 5.16 25.22
CA PRO A 132 36.30 5.68 26.25
C PRO A 132 35.45 6.20 27.42
N MET A 133 35.68 5.67 28.62
CA MET A 133 35.22 6.33 29.85
C MET A 133 35.90 7.70 29.98
N PRO A 134 35.17 8.79 30.28
CA PRO A 134 35.75 9.98 30.86
C PRO A 134 35.55 9.99 32.37
N ARG A 135 36.65 10.30 33.06
CA ARG A 135 36.79 10.50 34.50
C ARG A 135 35.84 11.57 35.04
N MET A 136 35.46 11.39 36.31
CA MET A 136 34.86 12.44 37.14
C MET A 136 35.69 13.73 37.11
N GLY A 137 35.01 14.87 36.99
CA GLY A 137 35.61 16.17 37.20
C GLY A 137 34.65 17.34 36.93
N SER A 138 34.13 17.91 38.02
CA SER A 138 33.92 19.36 38.23
C SER A 138 32.88 20.13 37.41
N LEU A 139 31.77 20.45 38.09
CA LEU A 139 31.19 21.79 38.33
C LEU A 139 31.28 22.91 37.26
N HIS A 140 30.10 23.50 36.99
CA HIS A 140 29.80 24.82 36.41
C HIS A 140 30.02 25.05 34.90
N ASN A 141 28.93 25.01 34.11
CA ASN A 141 28.33 26.20 33.47
C ASN A 141 27.27 25.82 32.43
N ARG A 142 26.04 26.32 32.62
CA ARG A 142 25.00 26.38 31.59
C ARG A 142 25.23 27.62 30.71
N PRO A 143 25.14 27.50 29.39
CA PRO A 143 24.54 28.52 28.55
C PRO A 143 23.17 28.03 28.07
N ILE A 144 22.16 28.87 28.33
CA ILE A 144 20.78 28.72 27.87
C ILE A 144 20.76 28.95 26.36
N ILE A 145 20.54 27.90 25.57
CA ILE A 145 20.18 28.03 24.15
C ILE A 145 18.65 28.04 24.07
N LYS A 146 18.08 29.23 23.83
CA LYS A 146 16.68 29.40 23.44
C LYS A 146 16.56 29.05 21.95
N ASN A 147 15.53 28.28 21.60
CA ASN A 147 15.08 27.92 20.24
C ASN A 147 15.48 26.52 19.74
N ALA A 148 15.05 25.47 20.44
CA ALA A 148 14.80 24.16 19.85
C ALA A 148 13.28 23.99 19.66
N PRO A 149 12.80 23.44 18.52
CA PRO A 149 11.38 23.19 18.30
C PRO A 149 10.83 22.14 19.29
N PRO A 150 9.54 22.22 19.67
CA PRO A 150 8.99 21.34 20.70
C PRO A 150 8.99 19.89 20.23
N ALA A 151 9.61 19.03 21.03
CA ALA A 151 9.49 17.59 20.87
C ALA A 151 8.02 17.18 21.01
N LEU A 152 7.49 16.52 19.98
CA LEU A 152 6.19 15.86 20.01
C LEU A 152 6.21 14.80 21.11
N ARG A 153 5.61 15.13 22.26
CA ARG A 153 5.32 14.15 23.31
C ARG A 153 4.14 13.32 22.82
N LEU A 154 4.40 12.03 22.55
CA LEU A 154 3.38 11.00 22.46
C LEU A 154 2.68 10.96 23.82
N SER A 155 1.49 11.57 23.89
CA SER A 155 0.62 11.50 25.06
C SER A 155 0.22 10.05 25.26
N GLY A 156 0.84 9.37 26.22
CA GLY A 156 0.50 7.98 26.46
C GLY A 156 1.16 7.29 27.65
N GLU A 157 1.98 7.95 28.49
CA GLU A 157 2.51 7.32 29.69
C GLU A 157 2.69 8.35 30.81
N GLY A 158 1.95 8.19 31.91
CA GLY A 158 2.33 8.75 33.20
C GLY A 158 1.24 9.45 34.02
N GLU A 159 0.78 8.73 35.03
CA GLU A 159 0.58 9.19 36.41
C GLU A 159 -0.82 9.64 36.87
N VAL A 160 -1.37 8.75 37.70
CA VAL A 160 -2.62 8.86 38.46
C VAL A 160 -2.44 9.92 39.54
N VAL A 161 -3.03 11.10 39.37
CA VAL A 161 -3.26 12.04 40.47
C VAL A 161 -4.72 11.95 40.89
N ASN A 162 -4.87 11.31 42.04
CA ASN A 162 -6.06 11.13 42.84
C ASN A 162 -6.59 12.49 43.34
N GLN A 163 -7.74 12.94 42.83
CA GLN A 163 -8.61 13.91 43.51
C GLN A 163 -10.07 13.53 43.30
N ASN A 164 -10.72 13.10 44.39
CA ASN A 164 -12.15 12.86 44.53
C ASN A 164 -12.93 14.19 44.71
N PRO A 165 -14.28 14.17 44.59
CA PRO A 165 -15.06 15.15 43.82
C PRO A 165 -15.88 16.11 44.70
N PRO A 166 -16.67 17.03 44.10
CA PRO A 166 -17.93 17.44 44.69
C PRO A 166 -19.12 16.71 44.04
N GLU A 167 -19.95 16.13 44.89
CA GLU A 167 -21.32 15.68 44.63
C GLU A 167 -22.17 16.82 44.05
N THR A 168 -23.11 16.52 43.14
CA THR A 168 -24.59 16.62 43.33
C THR A 168 -25.26 16.55 41.95
N GLY A 169 -26.21 15.63 41.75
CA GLY A 169 -27.21 15.72 40.67
C GLY A 169 -27.56 14.40 39.98
N ASP A 170 -28.69 13.81 40.41
CA ASP A 170 -29.36 12.62 39.89
C ASP A 170 -29.71 12.64 38.38
N GLU A 171 -29.37 11.56 37.65
CA GLU A 171 -30.29 10.53 37.09
C GLU A 171 -29.59 9.66 36.01
N PRO A 172 -30.02 8.41 35.79
CA PRO A 172 -29.28 7.40 35.04
C PRO A 172 -29.81 7.22 33.61
N GLU A 173 -28.92 7.15 32.62
CA GLU A 173 -29.20 6.38 31.40
C GLU A 173 -27.97 5.60 30.93
N GLU A 174 -28.30 4.40 30.46
CA GLU A 174 -27.46 3.24 30.29
C GLU A 174 -26.52 3.34 29.08
N GLY A 175 -25.39 2.64 29.18
CA GLY A 175 -24.97 1.74 28.11
C GLY A 175 -24.21 2.33 26.92
N GLN A 176 -22.92 2.55 27.13
CA GLN A 176 -21.78 2.20 26.24
C GLN A 176 -21.92 2.29 24.69
N PRO A 177 -20.97 2.95 23.99
CA PRO A 177 -20.79 2.75 22.56
C PRO A 177 -20.25 1.34 22.27
N MET A 178 -21.08 0.50 21.62
CA MET A 178 -20.70 -0.83 21.14
C MET A 178 -19.66 -0.74 20.01
N SER A 179 -18.38 -0.76 20.39
CA SER A 179 -17.31 -1.24 19.51
C SER A 179 -17.49 -2.73 19.26
N GLY A 180 -17.61 -3.14 17.99
CA GLY A 180 -17.27 -4.49 17.54
C GLY A 180 -18.25 -5.61 17.92
N ARG A 181 -19.57 -5.40 17.77
CA ARG A 181 -20.53 -6.50 17.88
C ARG A 181 -20.37 -7.44 16.69
N LEU A 182 -19.69 -8.56 16.91
CA LEU A 182 -19.81 -9.75 16.06
C LEU A 182 -21.30 -10.10 15.99
N LEU A 183 -21.80 -10.42 14.79
CA LEU A 183 -23.19 -10.83 14.54
C LEU A 183 -23.59 -11.89 15.56
N THR A 184 -24.81 -11.79 16.09
CA THR A 184 -25.32 -12.83 16.98
C THR A 184 -25.57 -14.12 16.18
N ASP A 185 -25.51 -15.28 16.84
CA ASP A 185 -25.73 -16.58 16.18
C ASP A 185 -27.09 -16.66 15.45
N GLU A 186 -28.06 -15.85 15.87
CA GLU A 186 -29.38 -15.76 15.26
C GLU A 186 -29.39 -14.91 13.98
N GLU A 187 -28.56 -13.87 13.89
CA GLU A 187 -28.36 -13.12 12.64
C GLU A 187 -27.56 -13.94 11.60
N LEU A 188 -26.62 -14.76 12.07
CA LEU A 188 -25.86 -15.69 11.24
C LEU A 188 -26.73 -16.81 10.66
N SER A 189 -27.67 -17.34 11.44
CA SER A 189 -28.58 -18.39 10.96
C SER A 189 -29.54 -17.89 9.88
N MET A 190 -30.04 -16.66 10.00
CA MET A 190 -30.86 -16.03 8.97
C MET A 190 -30.12 -15.83 7.64
N LEU A 191 -28.82 -15.51 7.69
CA LEU A 191 -27.97 -15.33 6.50
C LEU A 191 -27.65 -16.63 5.77
N LEU A 192 -27.65 -17.76 6.49
CA LEU A 192 -27.32 -19.09 5.96
C LEU A 192 -28.55 -19.91 5.55
N SER A 193 -29.76 -19.45 5.89
CA SER A 193 -31.00 -20.19 5.62
C SER A 193 -31.59 -19.95 4.23
N ASP A 194 -30.99 -19.08 3.42
CA ASP A 194 -31.52 -18.65 2.11
C ASP A 194 -30.92 -19.45 0.92
N GLU A 195 -30.51 -20.70 1.14
CA GLU A 195 -29.98 -21.57 0.09
C GLU A 195 -30.99 -22.67 -0.30
N LEU A 196 -31.66 -22.41 -1.43
CA LEU A 196 -32.24 -23.35 -2.40
C LEU A 196 -33.60 -24.01 -2.09
N ASP A 197 -34.68 -23.27 -2.36
CA ASP A 197 -35.83 -23.85 -3.08
C ASP A 197 -35.64 -23.56 -4.58
N HIS A 198 -35.18 -24.56 -5.33
CA HIS A 198 -35.30 -24.60 -6.78
C HIS A 198 -36.20 -25.79 -7.11
N ASP A 199 -37.46 -25.46 -7.42
CA ASP A 199 -38.53 -26.34 -7.85
C ASP A 199 -38.16 -27.21 -9.07
N ASP A 200 -38.68 -28.44 -9.07
CA ASP A 200 -38.82 -29.35 -10.21
C ASP A 200 -40.15 -29.06 -10.95
#